data_AF-A0A7S0AQL1-F1
#
_entry.id   AF-A0A7S0AQL1-F1
#
_cell.length_a   1.000
_cell.length_b   1.000
_cell.length_c   1.000
_cell.angle_alpha   90.00
_cell.angle_beta   90.00
_cell.angle_gamma   90.00
#
_symmetry.space_group_name_H-M   'P 1'
#
loop_
_entity.id
_entity.type
_entity.pdbx_description
1 polymer ?
#
loop_
_entity_poly.entity_id
_entity_poly.type
_entity_poly.pdbx_seq_one_letter_code
_entity_poly.pdbx_strand_id
1 'polypeptide(L)'
;PFWLKFWLRTSLACYILASPLLHSESHRQQQMALVVVSVRLAALLLPYVAATSAAVSNQAMDAVLGADDECAAGAPGADGRCALNALQRHTAHDGPCPAGQGRAVGGSPCHDCPPGFWSGEGAETCTRCPTGTWSDRWGADSQETCTACEAGLWSAQEGALSPNACIHCPAGRWSNSTGVGALQGCTACHAGTWSLEEGATSVETCTACTPGKWSSAVGATFLGVCLECTAGKWSSKAGASSLDTCTACAKGKWSGDEGASSSDVCTDCEAGKWSPVLAATRAAVCIDCPVGYWNDKEGSSEQSSCTKCAPGTFSMTGGASSESTCTPCAAGKYQPIAGASNSTLCIPCAVGNFSRREGTAVCKYCPTGKWGDAFGMTACTSCPNGTSTRYPGAIRRNQCHKGAKPPASTEQPAATEQPAATEQPAAT
;
A
#
# COMPACT_ATOMS: atom_id res chain seq x y z
N PRO A 1 49.62 -9.80 7.55
CA PRO A 1 49.62 -10.94 8.51
C PRO A 1 49.43 -10.57 10.00
N PHE A 2 50.11 -9.55 10.53
CA PHE A 2 50.03 -9.16 11.95
C PHE A 2 48.68 -8.53 12.32
N TRP A 3 48.17 -7.62 11.49
CA TRP A 3 46.87 -6.96 11.66
C TRP A 3 45.68 -7.92 11.54
N LEU A 4 45.74 -8.91 10.66
CA LEU A 4 44.68 -9.92 10.49
C LEU A 4 44.59 -10.85 11.72
N LYS A 5 45.73 -11.23 12.30
CA LYS A 5 45.80 -12.02 13.54
C LYS A 5 45.31 -11.22 14.75
N PHE A 6 45.53 -9.91 14.77
CA PHE A 6 45.00 -9.02 15.81
C PHE A 6 43.47 -8.94 15.72
N TRP A 7 42.94 -8.71 14.51
CA TRP A 7 41.49 -8.59 14.26
C TRP A 7 40.71 -9.88 14.58
N LEU A 8 41.25 -11.04 14.18
CA LEU A 8 40.64 -12.35 14.49
C LEU A 8 40.62 -12.65 16.00
N ARG A 9 41.65 -12.23 16.74
CA ARG A 9 41.72 -12.43 18.20
C ARG A 9 40.76 -11.51 18.96
N THR A 10 40.57 -10.28 18.49
CA THR A 10 39.59 -9.34 19.08
C THR A 10 38.14 -9.75 18.81
N SER A 11 37.83 -10.28 17.62
CA SER A 11 36.49 -10.75 17.29
C SER A 11 36.08 -12.02 18.06
N LEU A 12 37.04 -12.95 18.28
CA LEU A 12 36.78 -14.16 19.06
C LEU A 12 36.58 -13.84 20.56
N ALA A 13 37.28 -12.85 21.09
CA ALA A 13 37.13 -12.38 22.46
C ALA A 13 35.75 -11.71 22.71
N CYS A 14 35.24 -10.94 21.75
CA CYS A 14 33.88 -10.38 21.81
C CYS A 14 32.80 -11.46 21.84
N TYR A 15 32.99 -12.59 21.15
CA TYR A 15 32.02 -13.68 21.05
C TYR A 15 31.87 -14.47 22.37
N ILE A 16 32.99 -14.71 23.07
CA ILE A 16 33.01 -15.44 24.34
C ILE A 16 32.34 -14.63 25.46
N LEU A 17 32.45 -13.30 25.44
CA LEU A 17 31.87 -12.41 26.45
C LEU A 17 30.36 -12.13 26.26
N ALA A 18 29.83 -12.27 25.03
CA ALA A 18 28.42 -12.01 24.73
C ALA A 18 27.47 -13.22 24.94
N SER A 19 28.02 -14.39 25.26
CA SER A 19 27.30 -15.67 25.27
C SER A 19 26.21 -15.90 26.36
N PRO A 20 26.15 -15.19 27.52
CA PRO A 20 25.11 -15.48 28.53
C PRO A 20 23.75 -14.79 28.32
N LEU A 21 23.59 -13.87 27.34
CA LEU A 21 22.44 -12.93 27.32
C LEU A 21 21.36 -13.18 26.25
N LEU A 22 21.37 -14.30 25.51
CA LEU A 22 20.45 -14.51 24.38
C LEU A 22 19.50 -15.70 24.63
N HIS A 23 18.20 -15.40 24.78
CA HIS A 23 17.11 -16.30 25.19
C HIS A 23 16.26 -16.87 24.04
N SER A 24 16.79 -17.01 22.82
CA SER A 24 16.02 -17.56 21.68
C SER A 24 16.88 -18.41 20.74
N GLU A 25 16.46 -19.66 20.52
CA GLU A 25 17.13 -20.64 19.66
C GLU A 25 17.22 -20.21 18.19
N SER A 26 16.32 -19.34 17.72
CA SER A 26 16.31 -18.85 16.33
C SER A 26 17.52 -17.97 15.99
N HIS A 27 17.99 -17.16 16.95
CA HIS A 27 19.15 -16.29 16.74
C HIS A 27 20.49 -17.03 16.77
N ARG A 28 20.57 -18.19 17.45
CA ARG A 28 21.78 -19.05 17.45
C ARG A 28 22.04 -19.69 16.07
N GLN A 29 20.98 -20.08 15.37
CA GLN A 29 21.05 -20.69 14.04
C GLN A 29 21.51 -19.69 12.96
N GLN A 30 21.01 -18.46 13.00
CA GLN A 30 21.39 -17.42 12.03
C GLN A 30 22.84 -16.92 12.19
N GLN A 31 23.37 -16.86 13.41
CA GLN A 31 24.76 -16.43 13.63
C GLN A 31 25.81 -17.52 13.36
N MET A 32 25.48 -18.81 13.55
CA MET A 32 26.37 -19.91 13.12
C MET A 32 26.54 -19.93 11.59
N ALA A 33 25.50 -19.60 10.83
CA ALA A 33 25.58 -19.51 9.37
C ALA A 33 26.54 -18.39 8.91
N LEU A 34 26.54 -17.23 9.57
CA LEU A 34 27.42 -16.10 9.23
C LEU A 34 28.91 -16.38 9.53
N VAL A 35 29.21 -17.12 10.60
CA VAL A 35 30.59 -17.53 10.95
C VAL A 35 31.12 -18.59 9.99
N VAL A 36 30.29 -19.55 9.59
CA VAL A 36 30.67 -20.58 8.59
C VAL A 36 30.92 -19.95 7.22
N VAL A 37 30.12 -18.96 6.82
CA VAL A 37 30.30 -18.25 5.54
C VAL A 37 31.56 -17.40 5.53
N SER A 38 31.90 -16.72 6.64
CA SER A 38 33.12 -15.90 6.73
C SER A 38 34.40 -16.72 6.84
N VAL A 39 34.38 -17.89 7.49
CA VAL A 39 35.52 -18.83 7.50
C VAL A 39 35.71 -19.50 6.13
N ARG A 40 34.64 -19.79 5.39
CA ARG A 40 34.72 -20.31 4.02
C ARG A 40 35.20 -19.27 3.00
N LEU A 41 34.81 -18.00 3.15
CA LEU A 41 35.35 -16.91 2.32
C LEU A 41 36.85 -16.67 2.59
N ALA A 42 37.28 -16.76 3.86
CA ALA A 42 38.70 -16.62 4.21
C ALA A 42 39.55 -17.77 3.66
N ALA A 43 39.03 -19.01 3.67
CA ALA A 43 39.71 -20.18 3.10
C ALA A 43 39.79 -20.15 1.55
N LEU A 44 38.85 -19.48 0.88
CA LEU A 44 38.85 -19.28 -0.58
C LEU A 44 39.80 -18.15 -1.04
N LEU A 45 40.17 -17.22 -0.15
CA LEU A 45 41.09 -16.11 -0.45
C LEU A 45 42.56 -16.40 -0.07
N LEU A 46 42.82 -17.47 0.68
CA LEU A 46 44.16 -17.93 1.06
C LEU A 46 45.06 -18.43 -0.10
N PRO A 47 44.55 -18.95 -1.23
CA PRO A 47 45.38 -19.26 -2.41
C PRO A 47 45.71 -18.03 -3.28
N TYR A 48 44.90 -16.96 -3.21
CA TYR A 48 45.06 -15.79 -4.08
C TYR A 48 46.14 -14.81 -3.58
N VAL A 49 46.46 -14.83 -2.28
CA VAL A 49 47.51 -13.98 -1.68
C VAL A 49 48.90 -14.65 -1.71
N ALA A 50 48.98 -15.92 -2.13
CA ALA A 50 50.25 -16.64 -2.30
C ALA A 50 50.74 -16.70 -3.76
N ALA A 51 49.97 -16.18 -4.73
CA ALA A 51 50.28 -16.24 -6.16
C ALA A 51 50.80 -14.91 -6.76
N THR A 52 51.01 -13.86 -5.96
CA THR A 52 51.48 -12.54 -6.46
C THR A 52 52.86 -12.11 -5.94
N SER A 53 53.65 -13.01 -5.35
CA SER A 53 55.02 -12.70 -4.89
C SER A 53 56.16 -13.41 -5.64
N ALA A 54 55.90 -14.02 -6.79
CA ALA A 54 56.97 -14.64 -7.60
C ALA A 54 56.65 -14.68 -9.10
N ALA A 55 56.74 -13.53 -9.80
CA ALA A 55 57.04 -13.47 -11.24
C ALA A 55 57.04 -12.01 -11.76
N VAL A 56 58.10 -11.24 -11.45
CA VAL A 56 58.66 -10.25 -12.41
C VAL A 56 60.17 -10.26 -12.18
N SER A 57 60.84 -11.26 -12.75
CA SER A 57 62.28 -11.18 -12.99
C SER A 57 62.47 -10.28 -14.20
N ASN A 58 63.23 -9.20 -14.01
CA ASN A 58 63.76 -8.36 -15.07
C ASN A 58 64.40 -9.22 -16.17
N GLN A 59 63.79 -9.26 -17.36
CA GLN A 59 64.42 -9.59 -18.64
C GLN A 59 63.36 -9.56 -19.74
N ALA A 60 63.08 -8.36 -20.28
CA ALA A 60 62.61 -8.11 -21.64
C ALA A 60 62.16 -6.65 -21.81
N MET A 61 63.11 -5.70 -21.73
CA MET A 61 63.05 -4.39 -22.38
C MET A 61 64.49 -3.83 -22.47
N ASP A 62 65.41 -4.62 -23.00
CA ASP A 62 66.77 -4.17 -23.40
C ASP A 62 67.06 -4.63 -24.84
N ALA A 63 66.08 -4.41 -25.71
CA ALA A 63 66.26 -4.51 -27.14
C ALA A 63 65.32 -3.49 -27.78
N VAL A 64 65.87 -2.63 -28.64
CA VAL A 64 65.23 -1.45 -29.24
C VAL A 64 65.38 -0.17 -28.41
N LEU A 65 66.62 0.16 -28.08
CA LEU A 65 67.16 1.49 -28.39
C LEU A 65 68.50 1.25 -29.07
N GLY A 66 68.49 1.30 -30.41
CA GLY A 66 69.72 1.32 -31.19
C GLY A 66 70.51 2.54 -30.75
N ALA A 67 71.73 2.31 -30.26
CA ALA A 67 72.72 3.36 -30.18
C ALA A 67 72.98 3.83 -31.62
N ASP A 68 72.69 5.10 -31.89
CA ASP A 68 73.11 5.78 -33.10
C ASP A 68 74.64 5.81 -33.13
N ASP A 69 75.25 4.82 -33.78
CA ASP A 69 76.65 4.80 -34.18
C ASP A 69 76.89 5.85 -35.28
N GLU A 70 76.93 7.13 -34.91
CA GLU A 70 77.55 8.18 -35.73
C GLU A 70 78.49 9.06 -34.89
N CYS A 71 79.57 8.46 -34.40
CA CYS A 71 80.81 9.17 -34.07
C CYS A 71 82.00 8.23 -34.30
N ALA A 72 82.34 8.02 -35.58
CA ALA A 72 83.54 7.31 -35.96
C ALA A 72 84.78 8.05 -35.44
N ALA A 73 85.56 7.36 -34.61
CA ALA A 73 86.85 7.81 -34.14
C ALA A 73 87.85 7.93 -35.31
N GLY A 74 88.41 9.12 -35.54
CA GLY A 74 89.57 9.26 -36.42
C GLY A 74 89.73 10.58 -37.17
N ALA A 75 89.81 11.73 -36.47
CA ALA A 75 90.40 12.95 -37.02
C ALA A 75 90.99 13.83 -35.90
N PRO A 76 92.22 14.38 -36.04
CA PRO A 76 92.79 15.27 -35.05
C PRO A 76 92.23 16.69 -35.25
N GLY A 77 91.55 17.21 -34.24
CA GLY A 77 91.00 18.59 -34.23
C GLY A 77 89.48 18.62 -34.36
N ALA A 78 88.78 18.27 -33.29
CA ALA A 78 87.37 18.58 -33.14
C ALA A 78 87.11 18.96 -31.67
N ASP A 79 87.47 20.20 -31.36
CA ASP A 79 87.17 20.86 -30.10
C ASP A 79 85.67 20.75 -29.81
N GLY A 80 85.31 20.11 -28.69
CA GLY A 80 84.16 20.41 -27.81
C GLY A 80 82.74 20.57 -28.39
N ARG A 81 82.53 20.42 -29.70
CA ARG A 81 81.29 20.78 -30.39
C ARG A 81 80.38 19.59 -30.68
N CYS A 82 80.89 18.37 -30.58
CA CYS A 82 80.07 17.16 -30.70
C CYS A 82 79.33 16.84 -29.39
N ALA A 83 79.99 17.02 -28.23
CA ALA A 83 79.34 16.89 -26.93
C ALA A 83 78.29 17.97 -26.67
N LEU A 84 78.51 19.20 -27.18
CA LEU A 84 77.53 20.28 -27.05
C LEU A 84 76.32 20.05 -27.95
N ASN A 85 76.48 19.54 -29.18
CA ASN A 85 75.36 19.21 -30.06
C ASN A 85 74.61 17.92 -29.67
N ALA A 86 75.25 16.97 -28.97
CA ALA A 86 74.58 15.78 -28.43
C ALA A 86 73.83 16.08 -27.12
N LEU A 87 74.37 16.96 -26.26
CA LEU A 87 73.63 17.51 -25.11
C LEU A 87 72.52 18.47 -25.56
N GLN A 88 72.73 19.27 -26.62
CA GLN A 88 71.72 20.18 -27.16
C GLN A 88 70.58 19.48 -27.92
N ARG A 89 70.80 18.24 -28.40
CA ARG A 89 69.73 17.38 -28.95
C ARG A 89 68.88 16.72 -27.86
N HIS A 90 69.41 16.52 -26.66
CA HIS A 90 68.60 16.10 -25.50
C HIS A 90 67.91 17.27 -24.79
N THR A 91 68.38 18.51 -24.94
CA THR A 91 67.66 19.71 -24.46
C THR A 91 66.61 20.24 -25.45
N ALA A 92 66.24 19.46 -26.48
CA ALA A 92 65.26 19.84 -27.49
C ALA A 92 63.87 19.18 -27.29
N HIS A 93 63.56 18.69 -26.08
CA HIS A 93 62.18 18.34 -25.69
C HIS A 93 61.87 18.71 -24.23
N ASP A 94 62.47 19.79 -23.70
CA ASP A 94 61.97 20.47 -22.49
C ASP A 94 60.83 21.45 -22.83
N GLY A 95 60.09 21.14 -23.88
CA GLY A 95 58.85 21.81 -24.22
C GLY A 95 57.65 21.14 -23.56
N PRO A 96 56.55 21.89 -23.34
CA PRO A 96 55.25 21.30 -23.03
C PRO A 96 54.93 20.17 -24.03
N CYS A 97 54.37 19.05 -23.56
CA CYS A 97 53.99 17.98 -24.49
C CYS A 97 52.90 18.49 -25.45
N PRO A 98 52.96 18.13 -26.75
CA PRO A 98 51.89 18.44 -27.67
C PRO A 98 50.60 17.73 -27.23
N ALA A 99 49.45 18.26 -27.67
CA ALA A 99 48.16 17.66 -27.36
C ALA A 99 48.12 16.19 -27.80
N GLY A 100 47.55 15.33 -26.95
CA GLY A 100 47.55 13.88 -27.14
C GLY A 100 48.75 13.16 -26.54
N GLN A 101 49.76 13.86 -26.03
CA GLN A 101 50.93 13.24 -25.40
C GLN A 101 51.10 13.64 -23.93
N GLY A 102 51.74 12.77 -23.15
CA GLY A 102 52.06 13.01 -21.74
C GLY A 102 53.27 12.20 -21.27
N ARG A 103 53.72 12.49 -20.05
CA ARG A 103 54.87 11.87 -19.38
C ARG A 103 54.37 11.02 -18.21
N ALA A 104 54.80 9.76 -18.12
CA ALA A 104 54.36 8.85 -17.07
C ALA A 104 55.02 9.15 -15.70
N VAL A 105 56.27 9.61 -15.72
CA VAL A 105 57.06 10.08 -14.57
C VAL A 105 58.08 11.08 -15.14
N GLY A 106 58.26 12.25 -14.52
CA GLY A 106 59.03 13.39 -15.06
C GLY A 106 60.29 13.02 -15.84
N GLY A 107 60.18 13.06 -17.17
CA GLY A 107 61.24 12.71 -18.13
C GLY A 107 60.78 12.91 -19.57
N SER A 108 61.72 13.07 -20.50
CA SER A 108 61.51 13.12 -21.97
C SER A 108 61.82 11.72 -22.55
N PRO A 109 61.14 11.25 -23.62
CA PRO A 109 60.22 11.95 -24.53
C PRO A 109 58.74 11.90 -24.09
N CYS A 110 57.92 12.76 -24.70
CA CYS A 110 56.46 12.69 -24.58
C CYS A 110 55.95 11.44 -25.32
N HIS A 111 55.02 10.70 -24.71
CA HIS A 111 54.40 9.51 -25.31
C HIS A 111 52.92 9.76 -25.55
N ASP A 112 52.40 9.17 -26.64
CA ASP A 112 50.97 9.22 -26.94
C ASP A 112 50.16 8.65 -25.77
N CYS A 113 49.13 9.38 -25.37
CA CYS A 113 48.28 8.93 -24.29
C CYS A 113 47.62 7.59 -24.65
N PRO A 114 47.71 6.59 -23.76
CA PRO A 114 47.10 5.29 -24.02
C PRO A 114 45.56 5.39 -24.05
N PRO A 115 44.86 4.39 -24.60
CA PRO A 115 43.41 4.31 -24.57
C PRO A 115 42.85 4.55 -23.16
N GLY A 116 41.71 5.22 -23.08
CA GLY A 116 41.10 5.67 -21.83
C GLY A 116 41.73 6.94 -21.24
N PHE A 117 42.73 7.54 -21.88
CA PHE A 117 43.35 8.79 -21.43
C PHE A 117 43.43 9.83 -22.55
N TRP A 118 43.48 11.11 -22.17
CA TRP A 118 43.62 12.25 -23.07
C TRP A 118 44.53 13.33 -22.47
N SER A 119 45.10 14.20 -23.29
CA SER A 119 45.87 15.35 -22.81
C SER A 119 45.73 16.56 -23.74
N GLY A 120 45.43 17.73 -23.18
CA GLY A 120 45.45 18.99 -23.93
C GLY A 120 46.87 19.49 -24.19
N GLU A 121 47.00 20.51 -25.03
CA GLU A 121 48.31 21.11 -25.32
C GLU A 121 49.01 21.62 -24.05
N GLY A 122 50.24 21.17 -23.85
CA GLY A 122 51.09 21.52 -22.71
C GLY A 122 50.77 20.80 -21.40
N ALA A 123 49.89 19.80 -21.41
CA ALA A 123 49.71 18.92 -20.27
C ALA A 123 50.92 17.98 -20.10
N GLU A 124 51.48 17.91 -18.89
CA GLU A 124 52.62 17.03 -18.60
C GLU A 124 52.22 15.57 -18.38
N THR A 125 50.94 15.29 -18.07
CA THR A 125 50.43 13.96 -17.78
C THR A 125 49.12 13.68 -18.50
N CYS A 126 48.93 12.45 -18.95
CA CYS A 126 47.66 12.00 -19.52
C CYS A 126 46.57 11.92 -18.44
N THR A 127 45.42 12.53 -18.72
CA THR A 127 44.25 12.56 -17.83
C THR A 127 43.28 11.43 -18.20
N ARG A 128 42.69 10.76 -17.22
CA ARG A 128 41.71 9.69 -17.49
C ARG A 128 40.43 10.25 -18.10
N CYS A 129 39.84 9.52 -19.02
CA CYS A 129 38.46 9.75 -19.42
C CYS A 129 37.54 9.64 -18.19
N PRO A 130 36.59 10.58 -18.01
CA PRO A 130 35.69 10.58 -16.86
C PRO A 130 34.78 9.35 -16.87
N THR A 131 34.17 9.04 -15.72
CA THR A 131 33.17 7.97 -15.63
C THR A 131 32.02 8.21 -16.63
N GLY A 132 31.42 7.12 -17.11
CA GLY A 132 30.40 7.18 -18.15
C GLY A 132 30.96 7.41 -19.56
N THR A 133 32.27 7.50 -19.73
CA THR A 133 32.92 7.65 -21.03
C THR A 133 34.05 6.63 -21.22
N TRP A 134 34.39 6.34 -22.47
CA TRP A 134 35.47 5.43 -22.85
C TRP A 134 36.25 5.97 -24.06
N SER A 135 37.49 5.53 -24.24
CA SER A 135 38.28 5.84 -25.44
C SER A 135 39.16 4.64 -25.79
N ASP A 136 39.10 4.20 -27.04
CA ASP A 136 39.98 3.17 -27.61
C ASP A 136 41.15 3.79 -28.41
N ARG A 137 41.19 5.12 -28.54
CA ARG A 137 42.20 5.83 -29.33
C ARG A 137 43.48 6.08 -28.54
N TRP A 138 44.60 5.88 -29.21
CA TRP A 138 45.90 6.40 -28.78
C TRP A 138 46.01 7.88 -29.16
N GLY A 139 46.66 8.66 -28.31
CA GLY A 139 46.98 10.07 -28.61
C GLY A 139 45.78 11.02 -28.53
N ALA A 140 44.78 10.74 -27.69
CA ALA A 140 43.59 11.60 -27.58
C ALA A 140 43.94 13.00 -27.03
N ASP A 141 43.61 14.04 -27.80
CA ASP A 141 44.06 15.42 -27.58
C ASP A 141 43.10 16.27 -26.71
N SER A 142 41.92 15.75 -26.44
CA SER A 142 40.85 16.49 -25.77
C SER A 142 39.87 15.54 -25.08
N GLN A 143 39.17 16.05 -24.06
CA GLN A 143 38.13 15.31 -23.35
C GLN A 143 36.98 14.89 -24.27
N GLU A 144 36.74 15.61 -25.37
CA GLU A 144 35.71 15.30 -26.36
C GLU A 144 35.97 13.97 -27.09
N THR A 145 37.22 13.49 -27.08
CA THR A 145 37.60 12.19 -27.63
C THR A 145 37.06 11.03 -26.79
N CYS A 146 36.73 11.28 -25.52
CA CYS A 146 36.10 10.29 -24.64
C CYS A 146 34.63 10.12 -25.05
N THR A 147 34.34 8.99 -25.68
CA THR A 147 33.00 8.64 -26.17
C THR A 147 32.09 8.31 -24.99
N ALA A 148 30.95 8.98 -24.90
CA ALA A 148 29.97 8.72 -23.85
C ALA A 148 29.29 7.36 -24.03
N CYS A 149 29.00 6.67 -22.93
CA CYS A 149 28.08 5.54 -22.95
C CYS A 149 26.70 6.00 -23.46
N GLU A 150 26.09 5.21 -24.32
CA GLU A 150 24.75 5.49 -24.84
C GLU A 150 23.68 5.45 -23.73
N ALA A 151 22.49 5.99 -24.03
CA ALA A 151 21.36 5.94 -23.11
C ALA A 151 21.05 4.49 -22.71
N GLY A 152 20.62 4.28 -21.47
CA GLY A 152 20.40 2.95 -20.91
C GLY A 152 21.68 2.23 -20.46
N LEU A 153 22.87 2.81 -20.67
CA LEU A 153 24.13 2.28 -20.18
C LEU A 153 24.82 3.24 -19.21
N TRP A 154 25.66 2.69 -18.33
CA TRP A 154 26.46 3.45 -17.38
C TRP A 154 27.83 2.80 -17.18
N SER A 155 28.81 3.60 -16.76
CA SER A 155 30.16 3.10 -16.43
C SER A 155 30.71 3.86 -15.23
N ALA A 156 31.06 3.15 -14.15
CA ALA A 156 31.80 3.74 -13.04
C ALA A 156 33.32 3.70 -13.23
N GLN A 157 33.81 3.15 -14.35
CA GLN A 157 35.24 3.04 -14.60
C GLN A 157 35.77 4.35 -15.17
N GLU A 158 36.67 5.00 -14.42
CA GLU A 158 37.52 6.07 -14.96
C GLU A 158 38.57 5.48 -15.90
N GLY A 159 38.78 6.13 -17.04
CA GLY A 159 39.71 5.68 -18.08
C GLY A 159 39.30 4.37 -18.72
N ALA A 160 38.01 4.20 -19.02
CA ALA A 160 37.53 3.02 -19.73
C ALA A 160 38.14 2.93 -21.14
N LEU A 161 38.59 1.72 -21.49
CA LEU A 161 39.38 1.45 -22.70
C LEU A 161 38.53 1.10 -23.93
N SER A 162 37.25 0.77 -23.72
CA SER A 162 36.38 0.19 -24.76
C SER A 162 34.89 0.36 -24.39
N PRO A 163 33.96 0.22 -25.34
CA PRO A 163 32.52 0.30 -25.07
C PRO A 163 32.02 -0.79 -24.13
N ASN A 164 32.75 -1.91 -23.96
CA ASN A 164 32.38 -2.98 -23.04
C ASN A 164 32.41 -2.56 -21.56
N ALA A 165 33.02 -1.41 -21.26
CA ALA A 165 32.95 -0.82 -19.92
C ALA A 165 31.59 -0.18 -19.63
N CYS A 166 30.78 0.10 -20.66
CA CYS A 166 29.42 0.56 -20.52
C CYS A 166 28.52 -0.65 -20.22
N ILE A 167 27.93 -0.65 -19.03
CA ILE A 167 27.07 -1.73 -18.53
C ILE A 167 25.63 -1.26 -18.63
N HIS A 168 24.71 -2.14 -19.02
CA HIS A 168 23.29 -1.83 -19.02
C HIS A 168 22.80 -1.40 -17.63
N CYS A 169 21.89 -0.42 -17.59
CA CYS A 169 21.09 -0.18 -16.40
C CYS A 169 20.37 -1.50 -16.05
N PRO A 170 20.46 -1.97 -14.79
CA PRO A 170 19.84 -3.23 -14.41
C PRO A 170 18.31 -3.10 -14.48
N ALA A 171 17.63 -4.25 -14.57
CA ALA A 171 16.18 -4.32 -14.54
C ALA A 171 15.57 -3.47 -13.40
N GLY A 172 14.40 -2.89 -13.65
CA GLY A 172 13.76 -1.94 -12.75
C GLY A 172 14.38 -0.53 -12.76
N ARG A 173 15.36 -0.25 -13.63
CA ARG A 173 15.95 1.08 -13.82
C ARG A 173 16.09 1.43 -15.29
N TRP A 174 16.08 2.72 -15.59
CA TRP A 174 16.21 3.26 -16.94
C TRP A 174 17.05 4.54 -16.94
N SER A 175 17.61 4.92 -18.09
CA SER A 175 18.25 6.22 -18.25
C SER A 175 18.14 6.72 -19.68
N ASN A 176 17.63 7.95 -19.86
CA ASN A 176 17.60 8.62 -21.17
C ASN A 176 18.85 9.46 -21.44
N SER A 177 19.77 9.53 -20.48
CA SER A 177 20.97 10.36 -20.55
C SER A 177 22.15 9.53 -21.03
N THR A 178 22.97 10.11 -21.89
CA THR A 178 24.27 9.54 -22.28
C THR A 178 25.33 9.92 -21.25
N GLY A 179 26.40 9.13 -21.15
CA GLY A 179 27.53 9.48 -20.30
C GLY A 179 27.31 9.25 -18.80
N VAL A 180 26.43 8.31 -18.44
CA VAL A 180 26.08 8.06 -17.03
C VAL A 180 27.27 7.43 -16.29
N GLY A 181 27.85 8.19 -15.36
CA GLY A 181 29.03 7.77 -14.60
C GLY A 181 28.78 6.91 -13.36
N ALA A 182 27.53 6.66 -12.99
CA ALA A 182 27.17 5.89 -11.80
C ALA A 182 25.77 5.29 -11.89
N LEU A 183 25.52 4.19 -11.18
CA LEU A 183 24.22 3.52 -11.13
C LEU A 183 23.08 4.45 -10.66
N GLN A 184 23.36 5.50 -9.89
CA GLN A 184 22.33 6.47 -9.48
C GLN A 184 21.81 7.32 -10.65
N GLY A 185 22.55 7.41 -11.76
CA GLY A 185 22.04 8.00 -13.00
C GLY A 185 21.16 7.06 -13.82
N CYS A 186 21.02 5.79 -13.41
CA CYS A 186 19.92 4.92 -13.83
C CYS A 186 18.75 5.14 -12.85
N THR A 187 17.76 5.91 -13.30
CA THR A 187 16.54 6.21 -12.55
C THR A 187 15.74 4.93 -12.31
N ALA A 188 15.39 4.66 -11.06
CA ALA A 188 14.58 3.49 -10.72
C ALA A 188 13.11 3.71 -11.10
N CYS A 189 12.45 2.64 -11.55
CA CYS A 189 11.00 2.60 -11.66
C CYS A 189 10.37 2.95 -10.31
N HIS A 190 9.38 3.84 -10.32
CA HIS A 190 8.77 4.32 -9.08
C HIS A 190 7.93 3.21 -8.41
N ALA A 191 7.60 3.39 -7.13
CA ALA A 191 6.71 2.48 -6.42
C ALA A 191 5.39 2.27 -7.16
N GLY A 192 4.91 1.03 -7.23
CA GLY A 192 3.75 0.64 -8.03
C GLY A 192 4.08 0.27 -9.48
N THR A 193 5.35 0.34 -9.89
CA THR A 193 5.78 -0.10 -11.23
C THR A 193 6.94 -1.09 -11.15
N TRP A 194 7.12 -1.87 -12.20
CA TRP A 194 8.19 -2.86 -12.33
C TRP A 194 8.68 -2.96 -13.77
N SER A 195 9.92 -3.39 -13.98
CA SER A 195 10.44 -3.66 -15.32
C SER A 195 11.46 -4.81 -15.28
N LEU A 196 11.33 -5.76 -16.20
CA LEU A 196 12.31 -6.83 -16.43
C LEU A 196 13.40 -6.42 -17.44
N GLU A 197 13.25 -5.26 -18.08
CA GLU A 197 14.10 -4.83 -19.19
C GLU A 197 15.42 -4.28 -18.65
N GLU A 198 16.53 -4.86 -19.09
CA GLU A 198 17.87 -4.32 -18.87
C GLU A 198 18.21 -3.32 -19.97
N GLY A 199 18.89 -2.23 -19.62
CA GLY A 199 19.29 -1.22 -20.59
C GLY A 199 18.16 -0.28 -21.01
N ALA A 200 17.07 -0.22 -20.26
CA ALA A 200 15.93 0.62 -20.58
C ALA A 200 16.32 2.10 -20.71
N THR A 201 15.79 2.76 -21.74
CA THR A 201 16.11 4.17 -22.06
C THR A 201 14.98 5.14 -21.66
N SER A 202 13.80 4.62 -21.31
CA SER A 202 12.64 5.43 -20.97
C SER A 202 11.86 4.86 -19.78
N VAL A 203 11.12 5.74 -19.12
CA VAL A 203 10.20 5.39 -18.03
C VAL A 203 9.03 4.51 -18.48
N GLU A 204 8.72 4.50 -19.78
CA GLU A 204 7.57 3.76 -20.32
C GLU A 204 7.76 2.24 -20.22
N THR A 205 9.00 1.79 -20.09
CA THR A 205 9.35 0.39 -19.79
C THR A 205 8.90 -0.04 -18.39
N CYS A 206 8.68 0.91 -17.47
CA CYS A 206 8.15 0.65 -16.14
C CYS A 206 6.65 0.34 -16.22
N THR A 207 6.33 -0.95 -16.19
CA THR A 207 4.96 -1.45 -16.23
C THR A 207 4.28 -1.22 -14.88
N ALA A 208 3.12 -0.57 -14.89
CA ALA A 208 2.32 -0.34 -13.69
C ALA A 208 1.68 -1.64 -13.18
N CYS A 209 1.57 -1.77 -11.85
CA CYS A 209 0.67 -2.75 -11.25
C CYS A 209 -0.76 -2.50 -11.76
N THR A 210 -1.46 -3.56 -12.13
CA THR A 210 -2.86 -3.45 -12.58
C THR A 210 -3.75 -2.91 -11.46
N PRO A 211 -4.90 -2.30 -11.79
CA PRO A 211 -5.91 -1.94 -10.79
C PRO A 211 -6.22 -3.11 -9.85
N GLY A 212 -6.50 -2.79 -8.58
CA GLY A 212 -6.66 -3.75 -7.50
C GLY A 212 -5.35 -4.24 -6.87
N LYS A 213 -4.18 -3.80 -7.39
CA LYS A 213 -2.86 -4.13 -6.83
C LYS A 213 -2.07 -2.87 -6.49
N TRP A 214 -1.12 -3.00 -5.57
CA TRP A 214 -0.22 -1.96 -5.12
C TRP A 214 1.18 -2.50 -4.83
N SER A 215 2.18 -1.63 -4.82
CA SER A 215 3.55 -2.00 -4.42
C SER A 215 4.30 -0.78 -3.89
N SER A 216 4.93 -0.92 -2.72
CA SER A 216 5.83 0.12 -2.18
C SER A 216 7.28 -0.02 -2.67
N ALA A 217 7.59 -1.05 -3.44
CA ALA A 217 8.96 -1.31 -3.90
C ALA A 217 9.38 -0.37 -5.02
N VAL A 218 10.54 0.27 -4.86
CA VAL A 218 11.17 1.12 -5.87
C VAL A 218 12.21 0.29 -6.63
N GLY A 219 12.24 0.42 -7.96
CA GLY A 219 13.13 -0.35 -8.82
C GLY A 219 12.77 -1.83 -8.86
N ALA A 220 11.48 -2.17 -8.78
CA ALA A 220 11.04 -3.55 -8.81
C ALA A 220 11.29 -4.19 -10.18
N THR A 221 11.68 -5.45 -10.16
CA THR A 221 12.09 -6.17 -11.37
C THR A 221 11.05 -7.13 -11.92
N PHE A 222 9.95 -7.40 -11.22
CA PHE A 222 8.97 -8.39 -11.65
C PHE A 222 7.57 -8.14 -11.06
N LEU A 223 6.55 -8.72 -11.71
CA LEU A 223 5.14 -8.54 -11.39
C LEU A 223 4.73 -9.01 -9.98
N GLY A 224 5.40 -10.01 -9.41
CA GLY A 224 5.05 -10.57 -8.10
C GLY A 224 5.25 -9.61 -6.92
N VAL A 225 5.84 -8.44 -7.18
CA VAL A 225 5.90 -7.32 -6.23
C VAL A 225 4.53 -6.64 -6.02
N CYS A 226 3.62 -6.78 -6.99
CA CYS A 226 2.29 -6.16 -6.97
C CYS A 226 1.36 -6.95 -6.05
N LEU A 227 1.22 -6.47 -4.82
CA LEU A 227 0.36 -7.04 -3.80
C LEU A 227 -1.10 -6.67 -4.06
N GLU A 228 -2.01 -7.59 -3.82
CA GLU A 228 -3.43 -7.36 -4.00
C GLU A 228 -4.01 -6.50 -2.87
N CYS A 229 -5.03 -5.71 -3.18
CA CYS A 229 -5.91 -5.15 -2.16
C CYS A 229 -6.60 -6.32 -1.44
N THR A 230 -6.54 -6.33 -0.12
CA THR A 230 -7.20 -7.36 0.70
C THR A 230 -8.72 -7.31 0.51
N ALA A 231 -9.41 -8.42 0.79
CA ALA A 231 -10.86 -8.49 0.80
C ALA A 231 -11.51 -7.33 1.58
N GLY A 232 -12.69 -6.91 1.13
CA GLY A 232 -13.38 -5.72 1.63
C GLY A 232 -12.78 -4.39 1.16
N LYS A 233 -11.80 -4.41 0.25
CA LYS A 233 -11.21 -3.21 -0.37
C LYS A 233 -11.05 -3.38 -1.88
N TRP A 234 -10.96 -2.26 -2.58
CA TRP A 234 -10.78 -2.20 -4.03
C TRP A 234 -9.91 -1.00 -4.43
N SER A 235 -9.34 -1.00 -5.63
CA SER A 235 -8.64 0.17 -6.16
C SER A 235 -8.70 0.25 -7.68
N SER A 236 -9.20 1.35 -8.21
CA SER A 236 -9.18 1.61 -9.66
C SER A 236 -7.84 2.17 -10.16
N LYS A 237 -6.91 2.51 -9.25
CA LYS A 237 -5.65 3.15 -9.60
C LYS A 237 -4.62 2.12 -10.06
N ALA A 238 -4.27 2.16 -11.34
CA ALA A 238 -3.08 1.47 -11.85
C ALA A 238 -1.82 2.13 -11.26
N GLY A 239 -0.81 1.31 -10.96
CA GLY A 239 0.46 1.77 -10.41
C GLY A 239 0.36 2.32 -8.98
N ALA A 240 -0.56 1.79 -8.17
CA ALA A 240 -0.69 2.20 -6.78
C ALA A 240 0.60 1.91 -5.98
N SER A 241 1.10 2.91 -5.26
CA SER A 241 2.37 2.84 -4.53
C SER A 241 2.21 2.45 -3.05
N SER A 242 0.98 2.32 -2.55
CA SER A 242 0.70 2.02 -1.15
C SER A 242 -0.66 1.36 -0.94
N LEU A 243 -0.77 0.63 0.17
CA LEU A 243 -2.01 -0.01 0.63
C LEU A 243 -3.15 1.00 0.87
N ASP A 244 -2.82 2.25 1.21
CA ASP A 244 -3.82 3.31 1.46
C ASP A 244 -4.60 3.69 0.19
N THR A 245 -4.09 3.33 -0.98
CA THR A 245 -4.81 3.48 -2.25
C THR A 245 -5.99 2.50 -2.38
N CYS A 246 -5.98 1.40 -1.61
CA CYS A 246 -7.09 0.46 -1.56
C CYS A 246 -8.23 1.05 -0.73
N THR A 247 -9.29 1.45 -1.43
CA THR A 247 -10.51 2.01 -0.86
C THR A 247 -11.36 0.91 -0.23
N ALA A 248 -11.78 1.11 1.02
CA ALA A 248 -12.64 0.16 1.71
C ALA A 248 -14.07 0.18 1.14
N CYS A 249 -14.72 -0.99 1.11
CA CYS A 249 -16.17 -1.07 1.03
C CYS A 249 -16.77 -0.31 2.21
N ALA A 250 -17.76 0.54 1.92
CA ALA A 250 -18.44 1.32 2.94
C ALA A 250 -19.17 0.43 3.96
N LYS A 251 -19.53 1.01 5.10
CA LYS A 251 -20.43 0.36 6.06
C LYS A 251 -21.74 -0.03 5.37
N GLY A 252 -22.35 -1.12 5.81
CA GLY A 252 -23.51 -1.71 5.15
C GLY A 252 -23.18 -2.51 3.88
N LYS A 253 -21.91 -2.57 3.47
CA LYS A 253 -21.42 -3.39 2.34
C LYS A 253 -20.33 -4.35 2.76
N TRP A 254 -20.11 -5.39 1.96
CA TRP A 254 -19.06 -6.38 2.14
C TRP A 254 -18.53 -6.87 0.80
N SER A 255 -17.30 -7.40 0.79
CA SER A 255 -16.74 -8.07 -0.39
C SER A 255 -15.73 -9.12 0.04
N GLY A 256 -15.87 -10.34 -0.48
CA GLY A 256 -14.91 -11.43 -0.25
C GLY A 256 -13.75 -11.47 -1.24
N ASP A 257 -13.79 -10.65 -2.29
CA ASP A 257 -12.84 -10.70 -3.39
C ASP A 257 -11.55 -9.94 -3.05
N GLU A 258 -10.42 -10.58 -3.34
CA GLU A 258 -9.10 -9.97 -3.26
C GLU A 258 -8.71 -9.37 -4.61
N GLY A 259 -7.91 -8.31 -4.60
CA GLY A 259 -7.42 -7.69 -5.83
C GLY A 259 -8.49 -6.95 -6.64
N ALA A 260 -9.60 -6.55 -6.02
CA ALA A 260 -10.70 -5.90 -6.70
C ALA A 260 -10.33 -4.52 -7.28
N SER A 261 -10.76 -4.26 -8.52
CA SER A 261 -10.42 -3.05 -9.28
C SER A 261 -11.52 -1.99 -9.31
N SER A 262 -12.74 -2.30 -8.85
CA SER A 262 -13.86 -1.36 -8.81
C SER A 262 -14.70 -1.53 -7.54
N SER A 263 -15.52 -0.51 -7.25
CA SER A 263 -16.47 -0.52 -6.15
C SER A 263 -17.61 -1.52 -6.32
N ASP A 264 -17.84 -2.02 -7.53
CA ASP A 264 -18.98 -2.90 -7.85
C ASP A 264 -18.88 -4.24 -7.13
N VAL A 265 -17.67 -4.60 -6.69
CA VAL A 265 -17.39 -5.75 -5.85
C VAL A 265 -18.05 -5.67 -4.46
N CYS A 266 -18.36 -4.45 -4.00
CA CYS A 266 -18.92 -4.21 -2.69
C CYS A 266 -20.44 -4.48 -2.70
N THR A 267 -20.79 -5.66 -2.24
CA THR A 267 -22.17 -6.14 -2.14
C THR A 267 -22.86 -5.52 -0.93
N ASP A 268 -24.08 -5.02 -1.11
CA ASP A 268 -24.89 -4.49 -0.03
C ASP A 268 -25.36 -5.58 0.94
N CYS A 269 -25.50 -5.21 2.22
CA CYS A 269 -26.34 -5.95 3.13
C CYS A 269 -27.79 -5.86 2.64
N GLU A 270 -28.46 -7.00 2.51
CA GLU A 270 -29.85 -7.10 2.06
C GLU A 270 -30.78 -6.29 2.97
N ALA A 271 -31.95 -5.90 2.44
CA ALA A 271 -33.01 -5.29 3.23
C ALA A 271 -33.34 -6.16 4.46
N GLY A 272 -33.68 -5.48 5.56
CA GLY A 272 -33.86 -6.09 6.87
C GLY A 272 -32.55 -6.30 7.65
N LYS A 273 -31.39 -6.02 7.05
CA LYS A 273 -30.08 -6.13 7.71
C LYS A 273 -29.34 -4.80 7.72
N TRP A 274 -28.30 -4.71 8.55
CA TRP A 274 -27.40 -3.57 8.63
C TRP A 274 -25.99 -4.01 9.07
N SER A 275 -24.96 -3.22 8.76
CA SER A 275 -23.60 -3.49 9.25
C SER A 275 -22.81 -2.21 9.54
N PRO A 276 -22.27 -2.02 10.76
CA PRO A 276 -21.43 -0.88 11.09
C PRO A 276 -19.96 -1.09 10.67
N VAL A 277 -19.62 -2.26 10.13
CA VAL A 277 -18.24 -2.68 9.86
C VAL A 277 -17.77 -2.11 8.52
N LEU A 278 -16.68 -1.34 8.58
CA LEU A 278 -15.96 -0.85 7.39
C LEU A 278 -15.06 -1.95 6.82
N ALA A 279 -14.91 -2.02 5.50
CA ALA A 279 -14.10 -3.03 4.81
C ALA A 279 -14.49 -4.48 5.18
N ALA A 280 -15.79 -4.75 5.32
CA ALA A 280 -16.24 -6.09 5.67
C ALA A 280 -15.92 -7.10 4.56
N THR A 281 -15.53 -8.31 4.97
CA THR A 281 -15.04 -9.34 4.06
C THR A 281 -16.05 -10.43 3.72
N ARG A 282 -17.23 -10.42 4.33
CA ARG A 282 -18.25 -11.47 4.17
C ARG A 282 -19.65 -11.02 4.58
N ALA A 283 -20.67 -11.65 4.00
CA ALA A 283 -22.09 -11.39 4.29
C ALA A 283 -22.47 -11.58 5.76
N ALA A 284 -21.79 -12.46 6.49
CA ALA A 284 -22.08 -12.76 7.90
C ALA A 284 -21.93 -11.55 8.84
N VAL A 285 -21.33 -10.45 8.36
CA VAL A 285 -21.27 -9.19 9.11
C VAL A 285 -22.62 -8.45 9.14
N CYS A 286 -23.52 -8.76 8.20
CA CYS A 286 -24.82 -8.13 8.09
C CYS A 286 -25.73 -8.66 9.21
N ILE A 287 -26.06 -7.77 10.14
CA ILE A 287 -26.84 -8.04 11.34
C ILE A 287 -28.31 -7.84 11.01
N ASP A 288 -29.14 -8.82 11.35
CA ASP A 288 -30.60 -8.71 11.23
C ASP A 288 -31.16 -7.57 12.09
N CYS A 289 -32.14 -6.86 11.55
CA CYS A 289 -33.00 -6.02 12.36
C CYS A 289 -33.67 -6.89 13.45
N PRO A 290 -33.69 -6.44 14.71
CA PRO A 290 -34.27 -7.22 15.79
C PRO A 290 -35.78 -7.42 15.58
N VAL A 291 -36.33 -8.46 16.21
CA VAL A 291 -37.79 -8.70 16.24
C VAL A 291 -38.55 -7.46 16.71
N GLY A 292 -39.71 -7.22 16.10
CA GLY A 292 -40.47 -5.98 16.27
C GLY A 292 -39.97 -4.80 15.43
N TYR A 293 -38.92 -5.00 14.62
CA TYR A 293 -38.40 -3.99 13.71
C TYR A 293 -38.33 -4.52 12.27
N TRP A 294 -38.21 -3.61 11.31
CA TRP A 294 -38.05 -3.89 9.89
C TRP A 294 -37.21 -2.81 9.22
N ASN A 295 -36.64 -3.09 8.05
CA ASN A 295 -35.91 -2.11 7.25
C ASN A 295 -36.01 -2.46 5.76
N ASP A 296 -36.49 -1.55 4.92
CA ASP A 296 -36.61 -1.76 3.48
C ASP A 296 -35.37 -1.34 2.67
N LYS A 297 -34.35 -0.77 3.33
CA LYS A 297 -33.13 -0.27 2.69
C LYS A 297 -32.02 -1.30 2.70
N GLU A 298 -31.55 -1.63 1.50
CA GLU A 298 -30.26 -2.29 1.29
C GLU A 298 -29.10 -1.37 1.67
N GLY A 299 -27.94 -1.95 2.00
CA GLY A 299 -26.72 -1.19 2.27
C GLY A 299 -26.74 -0.42 3.58
N SER A 300 -27.65 -0.76 4.50
CA SER A 300 -27.83 -0.01 5.76
C SER A 300 -26.61 -0.17 6.68
N SER A 301 -26.10 0.94 7.19
CA SER A 301 -24.86 0.98 7.97
C SER A 301 -25.07 0.98 9.49
N GLU A 302 -26.30 1.22 9.94
CA GLU A 302 -26.60 1.49 11.35
C GLU A 302 -27.93 0.86 11.79
N GLN A 303 -28.00 0.47 13.06
CA GLN A 303 -29.20 -0.10 13.68
C GLN A 303 -30.40 0.85 13.65
N SER A 304 -30.16 2.16 13.65
CA SER A 304 -31.16 3.21 13.52
C SER A 304 -31.97 3.11 12.21
N SER A 305 -31.44 2.42 11.20
CA SER A 305 -32.16 2.12 9.95
C SER A 305 -33.31 1.12 10.15
N CYS A 306 -33.30 0.36 11.25
CA CYS A 306 -34.39 -0.53 11.62
C CYS A 306 -35.55 0.28 12.23
N THR A 307 -36.67 0.31 11.53
CA THR A 307 -37.91 0.97 11.94
C THR A 307 -38.75 0.05 12.83
N LYS A 308 -39.31 0.59 13.91
CA LYS A 308 -40.20 -0.18 14.81
C LYS A 308 -41.54 -0.46 14.13
N CYS A 309 -42.09 -1.66 14.37
CA CYS A 309 -43.51 -1.92 14.10
C CYS A 309 -44.39 -0.94 14.88
N ALA A 310 -45.39 -0.36 14.22
CA ALA A 310 -46.27 0.64 14.84
C ALA A 310 -47.08 0.05 16.02
N PRO A 311 -47.54 0.90 16.97
CA PRO A 311 -48.47 0.46 18.00
C PRO A 311 -49.68 -0.27 17.41
N GLY A 312 -50.16 -1.30 18.11
CA GLY A 312 -51.18 -2.22 17.63
C GLY A 312 -50.64 -3.40 16.81
N THR A 313 -49.37 -3.40 16.43
CA THR A 313 -48.74 -4.47 15.63
C THR A 313 -47.53 -5.08 16.33
N PHE A 314 -47.09 -6.27 15.90
CA PHE A 314 -45.90 -6.95 16.38
C PHE A 314 -45.18 -7.69 15.24
N SER A 315 -43.88 -7.95 15.36
CA SER A 315 -43.15 -8.83 14.44
C SER A 315 -42.30 -9.81 15.23
N MET A 316 -42.40 -11.10 14.89
CA MET A 316 -41.57 -12.17 15.45
C MET A 316 -40.39 -12.54 14.55
N THR A 317 -40.32 -11.93 13.37
CA THR A 317 -39.31 -12.23 12.35
C THR A 317 -38.15 -11.24 12.52
N GLY A 318 -36.98 -11.76 12.90
CA GLY A 318 -35.74 -11.00 12.78
C GLY A 318 -35.35 -10.84 11.32
N GLY A 319 -34.75 -9.71 10.96
CA GLY A 319 -34.35 -9.44 9.58
C GLY A 319 -35.53 -9.08 8.66
N ALA A 320 -36.65 -8.57 9.21
CA ALA A 320 -37.80 -8.20 8.41
C ALA A 320 -37.45 -7.05 7.45
N SER A 321 -37.75 -7.22 6.16
CA SER A 321 -37.42 -6.26 5.10
C SER A 321 -38.56 -5.29 4.77
N SER A 322 -39.71 -5.40 5.44
CA SER A 322 -40.88 -4.57 5.14
C SER A 322 -41.82 -4.44 6.34
N GLU A 323 -42.56 -3.33 6.36
CA GLU A 323 -43.62 -3.08 7.34
C GLU A 323 -44.71 -4.15 7.32
N SER A 324 -44.98 -4.78 6.17
CA SER A 324 -45.98 -5.83 6.04
C SER A 324 -45.71 -7.07 6.92
N THR A 325 -44.48 -7.21 7.43
CA THR A 325 -44.12 -8.26 8.39
C THR A 325 -44.70 -7.97 9.79
N CYS A 326 -45.05 -6.71 10.08
CA CYS A 326 -45.72 -6.31 11.32
C CYS A 326 -47.17 -6.80 11.32
N THR A 327 -47.41 -7.86 12.07
CA THR A 327 -48.72 -8.50 12.21
C THR A 327 -49.59 -7.69 13.18
N PRO A 328 -50.84 -7.35 12.81
CA PRO A 328 -51.74 -6.65 13.72
C PRO A 328 -52.18 -7.53 14.89
N CYS A 329 -52.34 -6.95 16.07
CA CYS A 329 -53.00 -7.62 17.19
C CYS A 329 -54.47 -7.91 16.82
N ALA A 330 -54.91 -9.14 17.07
CA ALA A 330 -56.29 -9.55 16.79
C ALA A 330 -57.32 -8.66 17.51
N ALA A 331 -58.53 -8.58 16.95
CA ALA A 331 -59.63 -7.85 17.57
C ALA A 331 -59.85 -8.30 19.03
N GLY A 332 -60.22 -7.37 19.89
CA GLY A 332 -60.28 -7.58 21.34
C GLY A 332 -58.94 -7.46 22.06
N LYS A 333 -57.81 -7.35 21.35
CA LYS A 333 -56.50 -7.05 21.93
C LYS A 333 -55.98 -5.70 21.43
N TYR A 334 -55.02 -5.14 22.16
CA TYR A 334 -54.33 -3.90 21.80
C TYR A 334 -52.85 -3.97 22.16
N GLN A 335 -52.04 -3.11 21.52
CA GLN A 335 -50.63 -2.94 21.84
C GLN A 335 -50.28 -1.45 21.90
N PRO A 336 -50.07 -0.87 23.10
CA PRO A 336 -49.82 0.56 23.23
C PRO A 336 -48.42 1.01 22.78
N ILE A 337 -47.43 0.10 22.74
CA ILE A 337 -46.04 0.45 22.42
C ILE A 337 -45.62 -0.05 21.04
N ALA A 338 -44.83 0.76 20.33
CA ALA A 338 -44.18 0.36 19.09
C ALA A 338 -43.07 -0.67 19.37
N GLY A 339 -42.75 -1.50 18.38
CA GLY A 339 -41.63 -2.44 18.45
C GLY A 339 -41.95 -3.73 19.20
N ALA A 340 -43.21 -4.15 19.24
CA ALA A 340 -43.58 -5.40 19.91
C ALA A 340 -42.97 -6.61 19.18
N SER A 341 -42.24 -7.44 19.93
CA SER A 341 -41.45 -8.56 19.42
C SER A 341 -42.21 -9.87 19.27
N ASN A 342 -43.44 -9.96 19.82
CA ASN A 342 -44.27 -11.16 19.71
C ASN A 342 -45.74 -10.88 20.04
N SER A 343 -46.59 -11.87 19.74
CA SER A 343 -48.05 -11.82 19.93
C SER A 343 -48.51 -11.80 21.39
N THR A 344 -47.69 -12.27 22.33
CA THR A 344 -48.00 -12.25 23.78
C THR A 344 -48.05 -10.82 24.31
N LEU A 345 -47.38 -9.88 23.64
CA LEU A 345 -47.44 -8.46 23.97
C LEU A 345 -48.75 -7.79 23.52
N CYS A 346 -49.60 -8.48 22.75
CA CYS A 346 -50.98 -8.02 22.49
C CYS A 346 -51.84 -8.25 23.72
N ILE A 347 -52.13 -7.17 24.45
CA ILE A 347 -52.86 -7.17 25.72
C ILE A 347 -54.37 -7.28 25.43
N PRO A 348 -55.12 -8.19 26.05
CA PRO A 348 -56.57 -8.23 25.91
C PRO A 348 -57.22 -6.97 26.51
N CYS A 349 -58.25 -6.44 25.85
CA CYS A 349 -59.04 -5.35 26.42
C CYS A 349 -59.61 -5.77 27.78
N ALA A 350 -59.42 -4.92 28.80
CA ALA A 350 -60.02 -5.13 30.10
C ALA A 350 -61.56 -5.13 30.01
N VAL A 351 -62.22 -5.70 31.01
CA VAL A 351 -63.68 -5.61 31.16
C VAL A 351 -64.15 -4.16 31.06
N GLY A 352 -65.31 -3.94 30.45
CA GLY A 352 -65.82 -2.60 30.15
C GLY A 352 -65.17 -1.92 28.95
N ASN A 353 -64.13 -2.51 28.35
CA ASN A 353 -63.48 -2.03 27.13
C ASN A 353 -63.60 -3.05 26.00
N PHE A 354 -63.50 -2.58 24.76
CA PHE A 354 -63.53 -3.42 23.58
C PHE A 354 -62.64 -2.88 22.45
N SER A 355 -62.24 -3.77 21.55
CA SER A 355 -61.58 -3.40 20.29
C SER A 355 -62.21 -4.13 19.13
N ARG A 356 -62.90 -3.40 18.26
CA ARG A 356 -63.60 -3.99 17.10
C ARG A 356 -62.67 -4.32 15.93
N ARG A 357 -61.58 -3.55 15.77
CA ARG A 357 -60.63 -3.70 14.67
C ARG A 357 -59.37 -4.41 15.17
N GLU A 358 -58.69 -5.08 14.26
CA GLU A 358 -57.32 -5.53 14.48
C GLU A 358 -56.37 -4.33 14.48
N GLY A 359 -55.17 -4.51 15.02
CA GLY A 359 -54.12 -3.50 14.91
C GLY A 359 -54.36 -2.27 15.79
N THR A 360 -55.17 -2.36 16.85
CA THR A 360 -55.47 -1.18 17.67
C THR A 360 -54.39 -0.92 18.72
N ALA A 361 -54.01 0.34 18.85
CA ALA A 361 -53.05 0.78 19.86
C ALA A 361 -53.69 0.94 21.26
N VAL A 362 -55.02 1.10 21.33
CA VAL A 362 -55.77 1.36 22.56
C VAL A 362 -57.19 0.77 22.44
N CYS A 363 -57.69 0.16 23.52
CA CYS A 363 -59.09 -0.28 23.60
C CYS A 363 -60.05 0.88 23.88
N LYS A 364 -61.25 0.83 23.30
CA LYS A 364 -62.30 1.82 23.54
C LYS A 364 -63.20 1.38 24.68
N TYR A 365 -63.66 2.33 25.50
CA TYR A 365 -64.69 2.06 26.50
C TYR A 365 -66.00 1.63 25.86
N CYS A 366 -66.74 0.74 26.51
CA CYS A 366 -68.11 0.45 26.15
C CYS A 366 -68.93 1.75 26.21
N PRO A 367 -69.59 2.17 25.12
CA PRO A 367 -70.34 3.41 25.10
C PRO A 367 -71.54 3.33 26.05
N THR A 368 -72.11 4.49 26.38
CA THR A 368 -73.33 4.56 27.19
C THR A 368 -74.45 3.71 26.58
N GLY A 369 -75.21 3.03 27.44
CA GLY A 369 -76.22 2.06 27.02
C GLY A 369 -75.68 0.67 26.68
N LYS A 370 -74.36 0.45 26.79
CA LYS A 370 -73.72 -0.86 26.62
C LYS A 370 -72.79 -1.20 27.80
N TRP A 371 -72.51 -2.49 27.96
CA TRP A 371 -71.63 -3.03 29.00
C TRP A 371 -70.82 -4.22 28.47
N GLY A 372 -69.75 -4.59 29.17
CA GLY A 372 -68.90 -5.72 28.79
C GLY A 372 -68.21 -6.38 29.98
N ASP A 373 -68.44 -7.67 30.19
CA ASP A 373 -68.03 -8.43 31.38
C ASP A 373 -66.87 -9.40 31.17
N ALA A 374 -66.33 -9.47 29.95
CA ALA A 374 -65.23 -10.35 29.60
C ALA A 374 -63.96 -9.57 29.20
N PHE A 375 -62.80 -10.20 29.36
CA PHE A 375 -61.56 -9.72 28.73
C PHE A 375 -61.60 -10.01 27.23
N GLY A 376 -60.93 -9.17 26.44
CA GLY A 376 -60.77 -9.44 25.01
C GLY A 376 -62.02 -9.16 24.17
N MET A 377 -62.95 -8.32 24.65
CA MET A 377 -64.20 -8.10 23.93
C MET A 377 -63.98 -7.36 22.60
N THR A 378 -64.67 -7.82 21.56
CA THR A 378 -64.68 -7.19 20.23
C THR A 378 -65.88 -6.27 20.01
N ALA A 379 -66.91 -6.40 20.85
CA ALA A 379 -68.10 -5.56 20.87
C ALA A 379 -68.74 -5.58 22.26
N CYS A 380 -69.37 -4.48 22.67
CA CYS A 380 -70.11 -4.42 23.93
C CYS A 380 -71.57 -4.85 23.78
N THR A 381 -72.12 -5.42 24.86
CA THR A 381 -73.49 -5.91 24.94
C THR A 381 -74.44 -4.77 25.29
N SER A 382 -75.56 -4.65 24.58
CA SER A 382 -76.58 -3.63 24.84
C SER A 382 -77.32 -3.89 26.17
N CYS A 383 -77.72 -2.80 26.85
CA CYS A 383 -78.58 -2.90 28.02
C CYS A 383 -80.00 -3.39 27.64
N PRO A 384 -80.61 -4.30 28.42
CA PRO A 384 -81.95 -4.81 28.15
C PRO A 384 -83.06 -3.80 28.49
N ASN A 385 -84.27 -4.00 27.96
CA ASN A 385 -85.49 -3.29 28.37
C ASN A 385 -85.42 -1.75 28.31
N GLY A 386 -84.68 -1.19 27.33
CA GLY A 386 -84.53 0.26 27.17
C GLY A 386 -83.80 0.96 28.31
N THR A 387 -83.10 0.20 29.17
CA THR A 387 -82.25 0.76 30.22
C THR A 387 -80.93 1.27 29.65
N SER A 388 -80.26 2.19 30.37
CA SER A 388 -78.96 2.72 29.94
C SER A 388 -77.97 2.79 31.10
N THR A 389 -76.69 2.79 30.79
CA THR A 389 -75.61 3.00 31.76
C THR A 389 -75.37 4.50 31.96
N ARG A 390 -74.99 4.90 33.17
CA ARG A 390 -74.73 6.32 33.49
C ARG A 390 -73.45 6.87 32.84
N TYR A 391 -72.41 6.04 32.74
CA TYR A 391 -71.10 6.40 32.17
C TYR A 391 -70.62 5.32 31.18
N PRO A 392 -69.71 5.67 30.24
CA PRO A 392 -68.98 4.67 29.47
C PRO A 392 -68.17 3.71 30.36
N GLY A 393 -67.80 2.54 29.83
CA GLY A 393 -66.96 1.58 30.53
C GLY A 393 -67.71 0.65 31.48
N ALA A 394 -69.03 0.51 31.34
CA ALA A 394 -69.81 -0.38 32.20
C ALA A 394 -69.36 -1.85 32.02
N ILE A 395 -69.17 -2.55 33.14
CA ILE A 395 -68.60 -3.90 33.21
C ILE A 395 -69.64 -4.99 33.42
N ARG A 396 -70.87 -4.67 33.84
CA ARG A 396 -71.91 -5.67 34.17
C ARG A 396 -73.33 -5.18 33.88
N ARG A 397 -74.23 -6.11 33.58
CA ARG A 397 -75.66 -5.85 33.32
C ARG A 397 -76.37 -5.03 34.41
N ASN A 398 -76.02 -5.25 35.68
CA ASN A 398 -76.66 -4.57 36.80
C ASN A 398 -76.36 -3.06 36.88
N GLN A 399 -75.45 -2.55 36.04
CA GLN A 399 -75.17 -1.12 35.88
C GLN A 399 -76.10 -0.44 34.84
N CYS A 400 -77.05 -1.19 34.26
CA CYS A 400 -78.10 -0.66 33.41
C CYS A 400 -79.31 -0.23 34.26
N HIS A 401 -79.66 1.05 34.20
CA HIS A 401 -80.74 1.64 35.01
C HIS A 401 -81.79 2.34 34.15
N LYS A 402 -83.05 2.33 34.60
CA LYS A 402 -84.12 3.11 33.96
C LYS A 402 -83.90 4.60 34.27
N GLY A 403 -83.93 5.45 33.24
CA GLY A 403 -83.81 6.91 33.40
C GLY A 403 -82.39 7.45 33.55
N ALA A 404 -81.34 6.65 33.30
CA ALA A 404 -79.98 7.15 33.19
C ALA A 404 -79.86 8.09 31.98
N LYS A 405 -79.98 9.40 32.19
CA LYS A 405 -79.67 10.41 31.16
C LYS A 405 -78.19 10.28 30.78
N PRO A 406 -77.84 10.31 29.49
CA PRO A 406 -76.46 10.51 29.09
C PRO A 406 -75.94 11.79 29.77
N PRO A 407 -74.69 11.83 30.23
CA PRO A 407 -74.08 13.12 30.53
C PRO A 407 -74.22 14.01 29.29
N ALA A 408 -74.59 15.28 29.48
CA ALA A 408 -74.67 16.25 28.39
C ALA A 408 -73.36 16.19 27.61
N SER A 409 -73.45 16.03 26.29
CA SER A 409 -72.35 15.76 25.37
C SER A 409 -71.17 16.70 25.60
N THR A 410 -70.15 16.23 26.32
CA THR A 410 -68.79 16.60 25.99
C THR A 410 -68.34 15.59 24.96
N GLU A 411 -68.24 16.04 23.71
CA GLU A 411 -67.49 15.34 22.68
C GLU A 411 -66.17 14.87 23.32
N GLN A 412 -65.87 13.58 23.21
CA GLN A 412 -64.48 13.16 23.33
C GLN A 412 -63.69 14.06 22.38
N PRO A 413 -62.56 14.65 22.80
CA PRO A 413 -61.70 15.31 21.86
C PRO A 413 -61.41 14.29 20.76
N ALA A 414 -61.74 14.66 19.52
CA ALA A 414 -61.24 13.96 18.36
C ALA A 414 -59.76 13.69 18.63
N ALA A 415 -59.32 12.45 18.43
CA ALA A 415 -57.90 12.16 18.42
C ALA A 415 -57.30 13.10 17.37
N THR A 416 -56.66 14.18 17.83
CA THR A 416 -55.79 14.98 17.01
C THR A 416 -54.69 14.03 16.60
N GLU A 417 -54.69 13.66 15.31
CA GLU A 417 -53.46 13.28 14.64
C GLU A 417 -52.45 14.39 14.96
N GLN A 418 -51.53 14.12 15.89
CA GLN A 418 -50.36 14.97 16.03
C GLN A 418 -49.55 14.78 14.74
N PRO A 419 -49.25 15.87 14.00
CA PRO A 419 -48.36 15.76 12.85
C PRO A 419 -47.00 15.28 13.32
N ALA A 420 -46.36 14.49 12.46
CA ALA A 420 -44.98 14.06 12.59
C ALA A 420 -44.10 15.25 13.01
N ALA A 421 -43.42 15.12 14.14
CA ALA A 421 -42.40 16.07 14.55
C ALA A 421 -41.26 16.03 13.52
N THR A 422 -41.13 17.10 12.73
CA THR A 422 -39.93 17.42 11.98
C THR A 422 -38.79 17.68 12.96
N GLU A 423 -37.80 16.78 13.00
CA GLU A 423 -36.48 17.08 13.56
C GLU A 423 -35.66 17.90 12.53
N GLN A 424 -35.14 19.03 12.98
CA GLN A 424 -33.99 19.73 12.38
C GLN A 424 -33.07 20.24 13.50
N PRO A 425 -31.78 20.50 13.19
CA PRO A 425 -30.66 19.87 13.89
C PRO A 425 -30.09 20.71 15.03
N ALA A 426 -29.49 20.03 16.01
CA ALA A 426 -28.70 20.66 17.05
C ALA A 426 -27.31 21.01 16.52
N ALA A 427 -26.99 22.31 16.51
CA ALA A 427 -25.65 22.83 16.38
C ALA A 427 -24.97 22.87 17.75
N THR A 428 -23.80 22.23 17.88
CA THR A 428 -22.59 22.76 18.53
C THR A 428 -21.40 21.90 18.17
#